data_AF-A0A8U0IKN7-F1
#
_entry.id   AF-A0A8U0IKN7-F1
#
_cell.length_a   1.000
_cell.length_b   1.000
_cell.length_c   1.000
_cell.angle_alpha   90.00
_cell.angle_beta   90.00
_cell.angle_gamma   90.00
#
_symmetry.space_group_name_H-M   'P 1'
#
loop_
_entity.id
_entity.type
_entity.pdbx_description
1 polymer ?
#
loop_
_entity_poly.entity_id
_entity_poly.type
_entity_poly.pdbx_seq_one_letter_code
_entity_poly.pdbx_strand_id
1 'polypeptide(L)'
;MASIPPIIDIRDDLRRARDAADADVTEDFETVRDRLDAFGERDRADREGVVDEIDNQLLRVEELLDDEEATRAVRSARNRLHIYRESLSSSDEGLLVVDSGVYQHEEPEAERGEVRRPLPVGEVTLTVTVANSGEDAEVEPIVRFYDEDGEELESASGPAFDLAAGTEGRMELEVDVPSDATRYAVSVVRAA
;
A
#
# COMPACT_ATOMS: atom_id res chain seq x y z
N MET A 1 -13.21 -7.13 7.49
CA MET A 1 -11.78 -7.42 7.33
C MET A 1 -11.18 -6.24 6.61
N ALA A 2 -10.04 -5.72 7.07
CA ALA A 2 -9.40 -4.60 6.38
C ALA A 2 -8.73 -5.15 5.12
N SER A 3 -8.89 -4.45 4.00
CA SER A 3 -8.17 -4.80 2.78
C SER A 3 -6.67 -4.52 2.99
N ILE A 4 -5.79 -5.37 2.46
CA ILE A 4 -4.35 -5.06 2.45
C ILE A 4 -4.15 -3.96 1.42
N PRO A 5 -3.56 -2.81 1.78
CA PRO A 5 -3.27 -1.74 0.83
C PRO A 5 -2.48 -2.30 -0.37
N PRO A 6 -2.82 -1.92 -1.62
CA PRO A 6 -2.15 -2.46 -2.81
C PRO A 6 -0.62 -2.32 -2.78
N ILE A 7 -0.10 -1.24 -2.19
CA ILE A 7 1.34 -1.04 -2.02
C ILE A 7 1.99 -2.14 -1.14
N ILE A 8 1.30 -2.66 -0.13
CA ILE A 8 1.79 -3.72 0.77
C ILE A 8 1.56 -5.13 0.22
N ASP A 9 0.64 -5.31 -0.75
CA ASP A 9 0.37 -6.64 -1.31
C ASP A 9 1.48 -7.11 -2.26
N ILE A 10 2.62 -7.50 -1.69
CA ILE A 10 3.84 -7.94 -2.38
C ILE A 10 3.78 -9.39 -2.88
N ARG A 11 2.60 -10.03 -2.87
CA ARG A 11 2.48 -11.46 -3.19
C ARG A 11 2.86 -11.79 -4.64
N ASP A 12 2.74 -10.81 -5.54
CA ASP A 12 3.22 -10.87 -6.92
C ASP A 12 4.75 -10.93 -6.99
N ASP A 13 5.45 -10.06 -6.25
CA ASP A 13 6.91 -10.06 -6.15
C ASP A 13 7.41 -11.38 -5.53
N LEU A 14 6.73 -11.91 -4.50
CA LEU A 14 7.07 -13.21 -3.91
C LEU A 14 6.89 -14.37 -4.90
N ARG A 15 5.85 -14.30 -5.75
CA ARG A 15 5.64 -15.30 -6.80
C ARG A 15 6.76 -15.21 -7.84
N ARG A 16 7.06 -14.00 -8.33
CA ARG A 16 8.13 -13.77 -9.31
C ARG A 16 9.48 -14.25 -8.77
N ALA A 17 9.79 -13.93 -7.52
CA ALA A 17 11.02 -14.36 -6.85
C ALA A 17 11.10 -15.88 -6.76
N ARG A 18 10.01 -16.55 -6.36
CA ARG A 18 9.95 -18.02 -6.30
C ARG A 18 10.13 -18.68 -7.66
N ASP A 19 9.49 -18.13 -8.69
CA ASP A 19 9.53 -18.72 -10.03
C ASP A 19 10.94 -18.63 -10.65
N ALA A 20 11.74 -17.64 -10.22
CA ALA A 20 13.13 -17.45 -10.64
C ALA A 20 14.17 -18.13 -9.71
N ALA A 21 13.86 -18.31 -8.43
CA ALA A 21 14.82 -18.82 -7.45
C ALA A 21 15.14 -20.31 -7.64
N ASP A 22 16.43 -20.63 -7.72
CA ASP A 22 16.94 -22.01 -7.63
C ASP A 22 17.09 -22.49 -6.17
N ALA A 23 17.06 -21.57 -5.20
CA ALA A 23 17.18 -21.85 -3.77
C ALA A 23 15.83 -22.28 -3.15
N ASP A 24 15.87 -23.14 -2.13
CA ASP A 24 14.65 -23.55 -1.40
C ASP A 24 14.25 -22.48 -0.37
N VAL A 25 13.54 -21.46 -0.85
CA VAL A 25 13.02 -20.32 -0.07
C VAL A 25 11.51 -20.43 0.17
N THR A 26 10.94 -21.63 -0.02
CA THR A 26 9.49 -21.85 0.01
C THR A 26 8.93 -21.52 1.39
N GLU A 27 9.53 -22.04 2.45
CA GLU A 27 9.08 -21.82 3.84
C GLU A 27 9.19 -20.34 4.24
N ASP A 28 10.24 -19.65 3.80
CA ASP A 28 10.41 -18.23 4.09
C ASP A 28 9.32 -17.39 3.41
N PHE A 29 8.99 -17.68 2.15
CA PHE A 29 7.90 -16.99 1.44
C PHE A 29 6.51 -17.34 1.99
N GLU A 30 6.29 -18.56 2.47
CA GLU A 30 5.07 -18.92 3.19
C GLU A 30 4.96 -18.10 4.49
N THR A 31 6.05 -17.98 5.24
CA THR A 31 6.08 -17.16 6.46
C THR A 31 5.77 -15.69 6.15
N VAL A 32 6.28 -15.13 5.04
CA VAL A 32 5.90 -13.77 4.61
C VAL A 32 4.42 -13.67 4.28
N ARG A 33 3.84 -14.66 3.57
CA ARG A 33 2.41 -14.67 3.23
C ARG A 33 1.53 -14.73 4.48
N ASP A 34 1.88 -15.58 5.43
CA ASP A 34 1.15 -15.69 6.70
C ASP A 34 1.16 -14.36 7.47
N ARG A 35 2.29 -13.62 7.43
CA ARG A 35 2.38 -12.28 8.03
C ARG A 35 1.56 -11.24 7.28
N LEU A 36 1.50 -11.31 5.95
CA LEU A 36 0.62 -10.44 5.14
C LEU A 36 -0.86 -10.71 5.45
N ASP A 37 -1.24 -11.97 5.64
CA ASP A 37 -2.60 -12.34 6.04
C ASP A 37 -2.90 -11.79 7.44
N ALA A 38 -1.97 -11.98 8.39
CA ALA A 38 -2.07 -11.41 9.73
C ALA A 38 -2.16 -9.88 9.73
N PHE A 39 -1.52 -9.19 8.78
CA PHE A 39 -1.62 -7.74 8.63
C PHE A 39 -3.08 -7.29 8.40
N GLY A 40 -3.83 -8.01 7.56
CA GLY A 40 -5.24 -7.71 7.27
C GLY A 40 -6.17 -8.00 8.46
N GLU A 41 -5.74 -8.88 9.37
CA GLU A 41 -6.51 -9.31 10.54
C GLU A 41 -6.20 -8.53 11.83
N ARG A 42 -5.02 -7.90 11.93
CA ARG A 42 -4.56 -7.22 13.15
C ARG A 42 -5.07 -5.79 13.32
N ASP A 43 -5.11 -5.39 14.59
CA ASP A 43 -5.32 -4.02 15.04
C ASP A 43 -4.21 -3.09 14.56
N ARG A 44 -4.57 -1.81 14.34
CA ARG A 44 -3.75 -0.84 13.62
C ARG A 44 -2.40 -0.57 14.28
N ALA A 45 -2.35 -0.58 15.61
CA ALA A 45 -1.12 -0.37 16.38
C ALA A 45 -0.08 -1.49 16.17
N ASP A 46 -0.52 -2.68 15.76
CA ASP A 46 0.36 -3.83 15.56
C ASP A 46 0.84 -3.97 14.11
N ARG A 47 0.31 -3.16 13.17
CA ARG A 47 0.59 -3.28 11.74
C ARG A 47 1.98 -2.82 11.35
N GLU A 48 2.52 -1.79 11.98
CA GLU A 48 3.90 -1.32 11.75
C GLU A 48 4.91 -2.41 12.08
N GLY A 49 4.76 -3.06 13.24
CA GLY A 49 5.61 -4.19 13.64
C GLY A 49 5.55 -5.36 12.65
N VAL A 50 4.38 -5.63 12.07
CA VAL A 50 4.25 -6.68 11.04
C VAL A 50 5.01 -6.33 9.75
N VAL A 51 4.97 -5.07 9.31
CA VAL A 51 5.74 -4.62 8.14
C VAL A 51 7.24 -4.78 8.39
N ASP A 52 7.70 -4.50 9.61
CA ASP A 52 9.10 -4.70 10.01
C ASP A 52 9.50 -6.17 10.05
N GLU A 53 8.66 -7.04 10.56
CA GLU A 53 8.91 -8.48 10.52
C GLU A 53 8.98 -9.01 9.08
N ILE A 54 8.11 -8.52 8.19
CA ILE A 54 8.11 -8.91 6.77
C ILE A 54 9.41 -8.45 6.10
N ASP A 55 9.81 -7.19 6.24
CA ASP A 55 11.03 -6.66 5.62
C ASP A 55 12.28 -7.37 6.12
N ASN A 56 12.36 -7.67 7.43
CA ASN A 56 13.47 -8.46 7.98
C ASN A 56 13.51 -9.90 7.42
N GLN A 57 12.34 -10.51 7.22
CA GLN A 57 12.25 -11.84 6.61
C GLN A 57 12.71 -11.80 5.14
N LEU A 58 12.31 -10.76 4.39
CA LEU A 58 12.73 -10.57 3.01
C LEU A 58 14.23 -10.29 2.89
N LEU A 59 14.81 -9.53 3.82
CA LEU A 59 16.26 -9.33 3.87
C LEU A 59 17.00 -10.65 4.04
N ARG A 60 16.52 -11.54 4.93
CA ARG A 60 17.11 -12.88 5.08
C ARG A 60 16.98 -13.70 3.80
N VAL A 61 15.84 -13.65 3.12
CA VAL A 61 15.67 -14.35 1.84
C VAL A 61 16.64 -13.80 0.79
N GLU A 62 16.78 -12.47 0.70
CA GLU A 62 17.72 -11.83 -0.22
C GLU A 62 19.15 -12.34 -0.03
N GLU A 63 19.59 -12.57 1.21
CA GLU A 63 20.91 -13.12 1.53
C GLU A 63 21.11 -14.59 1.09
N LEU A 64 20.02 -15.33 0.86
CA LEU A 64 20.02 -16.73 0.42
C LEU A 64 19.88 -16.89 -1.10
N LEU A 65 19.51 -15.82 -1.81
CA LEU A 65 19.31 -15.83 -3.24
C LEU A 65 20.62 -15.53 -3.98
N ASP A 66 21.00 -16.41 -4.89
CA ASP A 66 22.11 -16.20 -5.83
C ASP A 66 21.62 -15.72 -7.21
N ASP A 67 20.32 -15.88 -7.51
CA ASP A 67 19.72 -15.50 -8.78
C ASP A 67 19.38 -14.00 -8.82
N GLU A 68 19.76 -13.33 -9.91
CA GLU A 68 19.58 -11.88 -10.06
C GLU A 68 18.10 -11.47 -10.20
N GLU A 69 17.30 -12.27 -10.90
CA GLU A 69 15.88 -11.99 -11.10
C GLU A 69 15.09 -12.20 -9.81
N ALA A 70 15.38 -13.28 -9.08
CA ALA A 70 14.81 -13.52 -7.76
C ALA A 70 15.18 -12.42 -6.76
N THR A 71 16.45 -12.01 -6.75
CA THR A 71 16.95 -10.90 -5.91
C THR A 71 16.26 -9.59 -6.26
N ARG A 72 16.10 -9.28 -7.55
CA ARG A 72 15.41 -8.06 -8.01
C ARG A 72 13.96 -8.04 -7.56
N ALA A 73 13.25 -9.17 -7.66
CA ALA A 73 11.87 -9.30 -7.18
C ALA A 73 11.75 -9.10 -5.66
N VAL A 74 12.66 -9.67 -4.86
CA VAL A 74 12.68 -9.43 -3.40
C VAL A 74 12.96 -7.96 -3.08
N ARG A 75 13.89 -7.31 -3.80
CA ARG A 75 14.15 -5.87 -3.62
C ARG A 75 12.96 -5.00 -3.98
N SER A 76 12.24 -5.31 -5.06
CA SER A 76 10.97 -4.66 -5.42
C SER A 76 9.97 -4.74 -4.26
N ALA A 77 9.77 -5.94 -3.70
CA ALA A 77 8.90 -6.12 -2.53
C ALA A 77 9.33 -5.25 -1.34
N ARG A 78 10.62 -5.24 -1.01
CA ARG A 78 11.16 -4.43 0.10
C ARG A 78 11.02 -2.93 -0.13
N ASN A 79 11.24 -2.47 -1.36
CA ASN A 79 11.06 -1.07 -1.72
C ASN A 79 9.61 -0.62 -1.50
N ARG A 80 8.63 -1.45 -1.86
CA ARG A 80 7.22 -1.17 -1.60
C ARG A 80 6.88 -1.02 -0.12
N LEU A 81 7.46 -1.87 0.74
CA LEU A 81 7.29 -1.75 2.19
C LEU A 81 7.92 -0.46 2.71
N HIS A 82 9.08 -0.07 2.16
CA HIS A 82 9.71 1.20 2.48
C HIS A 82 8.83 2.40 2.10
N ILE A 83 8.31 2.45 0.88
CA ILE A 83 7.38 3.48 0.40
C ILE A 83 6.15 3.58 1.31
N TYR A 84 5.59 2.43 1.73
CA TYR A 84 4.46 2.42 2.66
C TYR A 84 4.82 3.05 4.02
N ARG A 85 5.98 2.70 4.59
CA ARG A 85 6.46 3.30 5.84
C ARG A 85 6.67 4.81 5.70
N GLU A 86 7.28 5.25 4.59
CA GLU A 86 7.48 6.67 4.32
C GLU A 86 6.15 7.41 4.22
N SER A 87 5.16 6.82 3.54
CA SER A 87 3.80 7.37 3.43
C SER A 87 3.11 7.51 4.80
N LEU A 88 3.29 6.54 5.70
CA LEU A 88 2.82 6.64 7.07
C LEU A 88 3.52 7.77 7.83
N SER A 89 4.85 7.86 7.73
CA SER A 89 5.63 8.91 8.40
C SER A 89 5.37 10.32 7.85
N SER A 90 4.90 10.40 6.60
CA SER A 90 4.49 11.65 5.95
C SER A 90 3.10 12.10 6.38
N SER A 91 2.34 11.24 7.08
CA SER A 91 1.05 11.62 7.62
C SER A 91 1.21 12.38 8.93
N ASP A 92 0.36 13.37 9.15
CA ASP A 92 0.41 14.22 10.34
C ASP A 92 0.12 13.43 11.62
N GLU A 93 0.74 13.82 12.73
CA GLU A 93 0.55 13.14 14.02
C GLU A 93 -0.94 13.12 14.41
N GLY A 94 -1.47 11.92 14.64
CA GLY A 94 -2.88 11.70 14.97
C GLY A 94 -3.79 11.42 13.75
N LEU A 95 -3.27 11.45 12.53
CA LEU A 95 -4.01 11.09 11.31
C LEU A 95 -3.47 9.79 10.71
N LEU A 96 -4.36 8.94 10.22
CA LEU A 96 -3.99 7.64 9.65
C LEU A 96 -4.91 7.26 8.48
N VAL A 97 -4.32 6.86 7.35
CA VAL A 97 -5.07 6.17 6.28
C VAL A 97 -5.40 4.74 6.72
N VAL A 98 -6.68 4.44 6.86
CA VAL A 98 -7.20 3.15 7.33
C VAL A 98 -7.49 2.20 6.18
N ASP A 99 -8.01 2.74 5.08
CA ASP A 99 -8.41 1.99 3.90
C ASP A 99 -8.27 2.89 2.67
N SER A 100 -7.84 2.32 1.56
CA SER A 100 -7.83 3.03 0.28
C SER A 100 -8.11 2.05 -0.85
N GLY A 101 -8.76 2.54 -1.90
CA GLY A 101 -9.10 1.73 -3.07
C GLY A 101 -9.31 2.59 -4.30
N VAL A 102 -9.17 2.00 -5.48
CA VAL A 102 -9.40 2.64 -6.77
C VAL A 102 -10.50 1.89 -7.48
N TYR A 103 -11.43 2.61 -8.10
CA TYR A 103 -12.43 2.01 -8.98
C TYR A 103 -12.74 2.92 -10.16
N GLN A 104 -13.06 2.31 -11.30
CA GLN A 104 -13.57 3.02 -12.47
C GLN A 104 -15.11 3.07 -12.38
N HIS A 105 -15.70 4.22 -12.73
CA HIS A 105 -17.15 4.47 -12.64
C HIS A 105 -18.04 3.50 -13.45
N GLU A 106 -17.46 2.68 -14.33
CA GLU A 106 -18.18 1.72 -15.19
C GLU A 106 -18.31 0.30 -14.59
N GLU A 107 -17.80 0.05 -13.39
CA GLU A 107 -17.87 -1.29 -12.78
C GLU A 107 -19.15 -1.55 -11.96
N PRO A 108 -19.91 -2.62 -12.24
CA PRO A 108 -21.10 -2.97 -11.48
C PRO A 108 -20.76 -3.36 -10.03
N GLU A 109 -21.64 -3.01 -9.08
CA GLU A 109 -21.38 -3.18 -7.63
C GLU A 109 -21.03 -4.59 -7.19
N ALA A 110 -21.44 -5.60 -7.97
CA ALA A 110 -21.22 -7.02 -7.71
C ALA A 110 -19.79 -7.49 -8.04
N GLU A 111 -18.99 -6.68 -8.75
CA GLU A 111 -17.59 -6.97 -9.07
C GLU A 111 -16.60 -6.18 -8.20
N ARG A 112 -17.10 -5.44 -7.19
CA ARG A 112 -16.32 -4.73 -6.15
C ARG A 112 -15.58 -5.66 -5.17
N GLY A 113 -15.42 -6.94 -5.52
CA GLY A 113 -14.69 -7.92 -4.71
C GLY A 113 -13.27 -8.05 -5.21
N GLU A 114 -12.29 -7.81 -4.32
CA GLU A 114 -10.95 -8.42 -4.13
C GLU A 114 -10.13 -8.93 -5.35
N VAL A 115 -10.47 -8.59 -6.59
CA VAL A 115 -9.69 -8.98 -7.76
C VAL A 115 -8.61 -7.93 -7.95
N ARG A 116 -7.37 -8.32 -7.61
CA ARG A 116 -6.11 -7.65 -7.98
C ARG A 116 -6.13 -7.30 -9.47
N ARG A 117 -6.47 -6.06 -9.80
CA ARG A 117 -6.35 -5.53 -11.16
C ARG A 117 -5.16 -4.58 -11.19
N PRO A 118 -4.42 -4.53 -12.33
CA PRO A 118 -3.44 -3.48 -12.54
C PRO A 118 -4.09 -2.11 -12.32
N LEU A 119 -3.32 -1.15 -11.80
CA LEU A 119 -3.81 0.18 -11.56
C LEU A 119 -4.41 0.73 -12.87
N PRO A 120 -5.70 1.10 -12.90
CA PRO A 120 -6.35 1.60 -14.10
C PRO A 120 -5.70 2.91 -14.56
N VAL A 121 -5.26 2.98 -15.81
CA VAL A 121 -4.68 4.20 -16.41
C VAL A 121 -5.77 5.23 -16.74
N GLY A 122 -5.48 6.51 -16.51
CA GLY A 122 -6.38 7.64 -16.78
C GLY A 122 -7.24 8.03 -15.58
N GLU A 123 -8.31 8.79 -15.84
CA GLU A 123 -9.20 9.34 -14.81
C GLU A 123 -9.95 8.24 -14.05
N VAL A 124 -9.73 8.18 -12.74
CA VAL A 124 -10.36 7.22 -11.82
C VAL A 124 -10.80 7.87 -10.53
N THR A 125 -11.71 7.20 -9.83
CA THR A 125 -12.12 7.59 -8.49
C THR A 125 -11.35 6.76 -7.47
N LEU A 126 -10.56 7.42 -6.63
CA LEU A 126 -9.89 6.82 -5.49
C LEU A 126 -10.72 7.11 -4.24
N THR A 127 -10.89 6.10 -3.38
CA THR A 127 -11.48 6.26 -2.05
C THR A 127 -10.41 6.20 -0.99
N VAL A 128 -10.48 7.10 -0.01
CA VAL A 128 -9.61 7.12 1.16
C VAL A 128 -10.48 7.15 2.40
N THR A 129 -10.22 6.25 3.34
CA THR A 129 -10.77 6.31 4.70
C THR A 129 -9.66 6.73 5.66
N VAL A 130 -9.91 7.79 6.42
CA VAL A 130 -8.96 8.41 7.34
C VAL A 130 -9.51 8.32 8.75
N ALA A 131 -8.68 7.90 9.71
CA ALA A 131 -8.96 7.99 11.14
C ALA A 131 -8.22 9.18 11.73
N ASN A 132 -8.91 9.96 12.57
CA ASN A 132 -8.32 11.00 13.41
C ASN A 132 -8.33 10.55 14.87
N SER A 133 -7.16 10.29 15.44
CA SER A 133 -6.97 10.01 16.87
C SER A 133 -6.46 11.21 17.66
N GLY A 134 -6.23 12.34 17.00
CA GLY A 134 -5.80 13.61 17.59
C GLY A 134 -6.98 14.54 17.91
N GLU A 135 -6.75 15.85 17.73
CA GLU A 135 -7.75 16.91 17.87
C GLU A 135 -8.52 17.11 16.56
N ASP A 136 -9.66 17.81 16.61
CA ASP A 136 -10.43 18.20 15.43
C ASP A 136 -9.52 18.88 14.39
N ALA A 137 -9.55 18.41 13.15
CA ALA A 137 -8.66 18.87 12.10
C ALA A 137 -9.37 18.92 10.75
N GLU A 138 -8.99 19.89 9.92
CA GLU A 138 -9.24 19.84 8.48
C GLU A 138 -8.10 19.04 7.85
N VAL A 139 -8.45 18.02 7.06
CA VAL A 139 -7.52 17.00 6.55
C VAL A 139 -7.50 17.00 5.04
N GLU A 140 -6.31 16.91 4.46
CA GLU A 140 -6.07 16.82 3.01
C GLU A 140 -5.32 15.52 2.70
N PRO A 141 -5.87 14.63 1.86
CA PRO A 141 -5.13 13.46 1.40
C PRO A 141 -4.19 13.82 0.25
N ILE A 142 -3.05 13.14 0.21
CA ILE A 142 -2.09 13.22 -0.88
C ILE A 142 -1.88 11.81 -1.41
N VAL A 143 -2.17 11.62 -2.70
CA VAL A 143 -1.94 10.37 -3.44
C VAL A 143 -0.63 10.51 -4.20
N ARG A 144 0.24 9.51 -4.12
CA ARG A 144 1.48 9.41 -4.90
C ARG A 144 1.44 8.15 -5.75
N PHE A 145 1.77 8.27 -7.03
CA PHE A 145 1.85 7.18 -8.00
C PHE A 145 3.28 6.78 -8.24
N TYR A 146 3.52 5.47 -8.34
CA TYR A 146 4.85 4.90 -8.51
C TYR A 146 4.89 3.91 -9.66
N ASP A 147 6.03 3.84 -10.34
CA ASP A 147 6.31 2.83 -11.35
C ASP A 147 6.63 1.45 -10.74
N GLU A 148 7.05 0.49 -11.58
CA GLU A 148 7.42 -0.86 -11.13
C GLU A 148 8.68 -0.88 -10.25
N ASP A 149 9.62 0.04 -10.50
CA ASP A 149 10.87 0.18 -9.74
C ASP A 149 10.65 0.93 -8.41
N GLY A 150 9.51 1.61 -8.26
CA GLY A 150 9.12 2.40 -7.11
C GLY A 150 9.61 3.85 -7.16
N GLU A 151 9.92 4.36 -8.35
CA GLU A 151 10.13 5.79 -8.57
C GLU A 151 8.78 6.53 -8.55
N GLU A 152 8.71 7.67 -7.85
CA GLU A 152 7.51 8.52 -7.86
C GLU A 152 7.35 9.15 -9.25
N LEU A 153 6.20 8.89 -9.89
CA LEU A 153 5.86 9.44 -11.19
C LEU A 153 5.11 10.77 -11.06
N GLU A 154 4.09 10.79 -10.19
CA GLU A 154 3.20 11.93 -10.02
C GLU A 154 2.53 11.89 -8.64
N SER A 155 2.10 13.06 -8.16
CA SER A 155 1.30 13.18 -6.94
C SER A 155 0.11 14.13 -7.13
N ALA A 156 -1.00 13.81 -6.45
CA ALA A 156 -2.24 14.56 -6.50
C ALA A 156 -2.77 14.82 -5.08
N SER A 157 -3.13 16.07 -4.81
CA SER A 157 -3.80 16.50 -3.59
C SER A 157 -5.32 16.41 -3.76
N GLY A 158 -6.00 15.80 -2.79
CA GLY A 158 -7.46 15.82 -2.72
C GLY A 158 -8.02 17.11 -2.12
N PRO A 159 -9.35 17.28 -2.14
CA PRO A 159 -9.99 18.36 -1.39
C PRO A 159 -9.82 18.17 0.12
N ALA A 160 -9.67 19.27 0.83
CA ALA A 160 -9.67 19.29 2.30
C ALA A 160 -11.08 18.98 2.85
N PHE A 161 -11.16 18.30 4.00
CA PHE A 161 -12.42 18.02 4.69
C PHE A 161 -12.25 17.99 6.21
N ASP A 162 -13.29 18.42 6.93
CA ASP A 162 -13.32 18.38 8.39
C ASP A 162 -13.42 16.95 8.92
N LEU A 163 -12.54 16.60 9.87
CA LEU A 163 -12.54 15.31 10.55
C LEU A 163 -12.41 15.50 12.06
N ALA A 164 -13.47 15.15 12.79
CA ALA A 164 -13.53 15.29 14.24
C ALA A 164 -12.60 14.30 14.97
N ALA A 165 -12.15 14.69 16.15
CA ALA A 165 -11.36 13.87 17.05
C ALA A 165 -12.04 12.52 17.36
N GLY A 166 -11.29 11.44 17.24
CA GLY A 166 -11.75 10.07 17.52
C GLY A 166 -12.70 9.50 16.46
N THR A 167 -12.79 10.10 15.27
CA THR A 167 -13.70 9.66 14.21
C THR A 167 -12.98 9.17 12.96
N GLU A 168 -13.73 8.45 12.12
CA GLU A 168 -13.30 8.03 10.78
C GLU A 168 -14.14 8.75 9.73
N GLY A 169 -13.47 9.25 8.70
CA GLY A 169 -14.09 9.89 7.55
C GLY A 169 -13.67 9.17 6.27
N ARG A 170 -14.61 8.98 5.35
CA ARG A 170 -14.33 8.49 4.01
C ARG A 170 -14.53 9.62 3.01
N MET A 171 -13.62 9.72 2.06
CA MET A 171 -13.70 10.65 0.95
C MET A 171 -13.37 9.99 -0.37
N GLU A 172 -13.76 10.67 -1.44
CA GLU A 172 -13.53 10.26 -2.82
C GLU A 172 -12.77 11.39 -3.52
N LEU A 173 -11.82 11.02 -4.37
CA LEU A 173 -11.00 11.95 -5.13
C LEU A 173 -10.85 11.45 -6.55
N GLU A 174 -11.05 12.36 -7.49
CA GLU A 174 -10.82 12.13 -8.91
C GLU A 174 -9.35 12.38 -9.19
N VAL A 175 -8.66 11.38 -9.71
CA VAL A 175 -7.22 11.41 -10.00
C VAL A 175 -6.96 10.85 -11.39
N ASP A 176 -5.98 11.40 -12.11
CA ASP A 176 -5.51 10.83 -13.36
C ASP A 176 -4.30 9.93 -13.05
N VAL A 177 -4.42 8.64 -13.37
CA VAL A 177 -3.36 7.66 -13.13
C VAL A 177 -2.38 7.66 -14.31
N PRO A 178 -1.08 7.93 -14.08
CA PRO A 178 -0.07 7.87 -15.13
C PRO A 178 0.00 6.50 -15.82
N SER A 179 0.32 6.49 -17.12
CA SER A 179 0.39 5.24 -17.91
C SER A 179 1.38 4.22 -17.38
N ASP A 180 2.46 4.69 -16.76
CA ASP A 180 3.55 3.86 -16.24
C ASP A 180 3.36 3.55 -14.75
N ALA A 181 2.30 4.08 -14.11
CA ALA A 181 2.02 3.83 -12.71
C ALA A 181 1.53 2.40 -12.52
N THR A 182 2.24 1.65 -11.69
CA THR A 182 1.82 0.30 -11.30
C THR A 182 1.22 0.27 -9.90
N ARG A 183 1.51 1.29 -9.09
CA ARG A 183 1.21 1.35 -7.65
C ARG A 183 0.89 2.77 -7.22
N TYR A 184 0.25 2.90 -6.07
CA TYR A 184 0.03 4.18 -5.41
C TYR A 184 0.15 4.04 -3.88
N ALA A 185 0.46 5.15 -3.21
CA ALA A 185 0.38 5.29 -1.76
C ALA A 185 -0.42 6.54 -1.41
N VAL A 186 -1.06 6.52 -0.24
CA VAL A 186 -1.85 7.66 0.25
C VAL A 186 -1.30 8.08 1.61
N SER A 187 -1.04 9.37 1.76
CA SER A 187 -0.76 10.02 3.05
C SER A 187 -1.83 11.07 3.34
N VAL A 188 -1.94 11.51 4.59
CA VAL A 188 -2.87 12.58 4.98
C VAL A 188 -2.18 13.61 5.85
N VAL A 189 -2.36 14.88 5.49
CA VAL A 189 -1.83 16.02 6.21
C VAL A 189 -2.97 16.90 6.70
N ARG A 190 -2.70 17.76 7.68
CA ARG A 190 -3.60 18.85 8.03
C ARG A 190 -3.60 19.87 6.89
N ALA A 191 -4.79 20.33 6.52
CA ALA A 191 -4.94 21.42 5.56
C ALA A 191 -4.35 22.72 6.14
N ALA A 192 -3.79 23.56 5.26
CA ALA A 192 -3.04 24.77 5.62
C ALA A 192 -3.90 26.03 5.83
#